data_AF-A0A918EMT4-F1
#
_entry.id   AF-A0A918EMT4-F1
#
_cell.length_a   1.000
_cell.length_b   1.000
_cell.length_c   1.000
_cell.angle_alpha   90.00
_cell.angle_beta   90.00
_cell.angle_gamma   90.00
#
_symmetry.space_group_name_H-M   'P 1'
#
loop_
_entity.id
_entity.type
_entity.pdbx_description
1 polymer ?
#
loop_
_entity_poly.entity_id
_entity_poly.type
_entity_poly.pdbx_seq_one_letter_code
_entity_poly.pdbx_strand_id
1 'polypeptide(L)'
;MHPKRILDLALGSVLLALAAPALLAAAAARALRRPPGSLLVREAATGLHGRTFTLRTLPVRRLRLDALSRLPHVVRGEMSLVGPAPLPPGAPGADAAWRHLVKPGLTGLAQVRRGSALPWDEPLLLDQHYVEHHGMGLDAALLLRTPRALIGTPRRRGR
;
A
#
# COMPACT_ATOMS: atom_id res chain seq x y z
N MET A 1 -19.44 -12.81 2.28
CA MET A 1 -18.27 -11.91 2.23
C MET A 1 -17.06 -12.66 2.78
N HIS A 2 -15.89 -12.58 2.13
CA HIS A 2 -14.67 -13.24 2.60
C HIS A 2 -14.18 -12.59 3.92
N PRO A 3 -13.71 -13.36 4.93
CA PRO A 3 -13.33 -12.81 6.25
C PRO A 3 -12.26 -11.71 6.16
N LYS A 4 -11.27 -11.88 5.27
CA LYS A 4 -10.26 -10.86 4.95
C LYS A 4 -10.89 -9.52 4.52
N ARG A 5 -11.97 -9.54 3.74
CA ARG A 5 -12.63 -8.32 3.27
C ARG A 5 -13.33 -7.56 4.41
N ILE A 6 -13.89 -8.30 5.38
CA ILE A 6 -14.50 -7.70 6.57
C ILE A 6 -13.43 -7.00 7.40
N LEU A 7 -12.30 -7.66 7.63
CA LEU A 7 -11.15 -7.07 8.31
C LEU A 7 -10.64 -5.82 7.60
N ASP A 8 -10.44 -5.89 6.28
CA ASP A 8 -10.00 -4.75 5.47
C ASP A 8 -10.94 -3.55 5.60
N LEU A 9 -12.25 -3.80 5.55
CA LEU A 9 -13.25 -2.74 5.63
C LEU A 9 -13.32 -2.13 7.03
N ALA A 10 -13.35 -2.97 8.08
CA ALA A 10 -13.45 -2.53 9.46
C ALA A 10 -12.19 -1.75 9.88
N LEU A 11 -11.01 -2.39 9.77
CA LEU A 11 -9.75 -1.77 10.16
C LEU A 11 -9.35 -0.64 9.21
N GLY A 12 -9.61 -0.78 7.91
CA GLY A 12 -9.36 0.30 6.94
C GLY A 12 -10.20 1.56 7.21
N SER A 13 -11.48 1.40 7.57
CA SER A 13 -12.35 2.52 7.95
C SER A 13 -11.87 3.21 9.23
N VAL A 14 -11.51 2.43 10.26
CA VAL A 14 -10.97 2.98 11.52
C VAL A 14 -9.67 3.74 11.28
N LEU A 15 -8.72 3.15 10.55
CA LEU A 15 -7.46 3.80 10.22
C LEU A 15 -7.67 5.06 9.38
N LEU A 16 -8.62 5.05 8.44
CA LEU A 16 -8.93 6.22 7.62
C LEU A 16 -9.51 7.35 8.47
N ALA A 17 -10.44 7.05 9.38
CA ALA A 17 -11.02 8.04 10.28
C ALA A 17 -9.95 8.67 11.19
N LEU A 18 -9.04 7.86 11.74
CA LEU A 18 -7.92 8.34 12.56
C LEU A 18 -6.90 9.15 11.76
N ALA A 19 -6.63 8.78 10.51
CA ALA A 19 -5.67 9.46 9.64
C ALA A 19 -6.25 10.72 8.97
N ALA A 20 -7.57 10.85 8.87
CA ALA A 20 -8.23 11.92 8.13
C ALA A 20 -7.79 13.34 8.56
N PRO A 21 -7.70 13.68 9.86
CA PRO A 21 -7.25 15.02 10.27
C PRO A 21 -5.84 15.35 9.77
N ALA A 22 -4.91 14.40 9.86
CA ALA A 22 -3.53 14.58 9.41
C ALA A 22 -3.44 14.67 7.88
N LEU A 23 -4.23 13.88 7.15
CA LEU A 23 -4.31 13.94 5.69
C LEU A 23 -4.88 15.27 5.20
N LEU A 24 -5.94 15.77 5.84
CA LEU A 24 -6.54 17.07 5.53
C LEU A 24 -5.58 18.21 5.82
N ALA A 25 -4.93 18.22 6.98
CA ALA A 25 -3.93 19.21 7.33
C ALA A 25 -2.75 19.23 6.34
N ALA A 26 -2.26 18.06 5.94
CA ALA A 26 -1.18 17.95 4.96
C ALA A 26 -1.61 18.39 3.55
N ALA A 27 -2.84 18.07 3.14
CA ALA A 27 -3.40 18.53 1.87
C ALA A 27 -3.57 20.07 1.86
N ALA A 28 -4.10 20.65 2.94
CA ALA A 28 -4.24 22.09 3.11
C ALA A 28 -2.87 22.80 3.09
N ALA A 29 -1.91 22.31 3.87
CA ALA A 29 -0.54 22.85 3.89
C ALA A 29 0.12 22.82 2.51
N ARG A 30 -0.17 21.79 1.70
CA ARG A 30 0.33 21.71 0.31
C ARG A 30 -0.40 22.68 -0.62
N ALA A 31 -1.72 22.80 -0.48
CA ALA A 31 -2.53 23.74 -1.26
C ALA A 31 -2.10 25.20 -1.04
N LEU A 32 -1.74 25.56 0.20
CA LEU A 32 -1.26 26.90 0.54
C LEU A 32 0.14 27.22 0.02
N ARG A 33 0.95 26.20 -0.33
CA ARG A 33 2.37 26.35 -0.72
C ARG A 33 2.64 26.13 -2.20
N ARG A 34 1.66 25.64 -2.97
CA ARG A 34 1.83 25.26 -4.38
C ARG A 34 0.77 25.99 -5.22
N PRO A 35 1.09 26.41 -6.45
CA PRO A 35 0.10 26.95 -7.37
C PRO A 35 -1.03 25.92 -7.63
N PRO A 36 -2.21 26.36 -8.09
CA PRO A 36 -3.33 25.48 -8.36
C PRO A 36 -2.91 24.34 -9.30
N GLY A 37 -2.96 23.11 -8.79
CA GLY A 37 -2.52 21.90 -9.46
C GLY A 37 -2.96 20.67 -8.67
N SER A 38 -2.72 19.46 -9.21
CA SER A 38 -3.17 18.24 -8.53
C SER A 38 -2.46 18.06 -7.18
N LEU A 39 -3.24 18.09 -6.09
CA LEU A 39 -2.75 17.80 -4.73
C LEU A 39 -2.29 16.34 -4.59
N LEU A 40 -2.93 15.45 -5.35
CA LEU A 40 -2.69 14.01 -5.35
C LEU A 40 -1.94 13.59 -6.60
N VAL A 41 -0.97 12.71 -6.44
CA VAL A 41 -0.38 11.93 -7.54
C VAL A 41 -1.40 10.88 -7.96
N ARG A 42 -1.60 10.75 -9.26
CA ARG A 42 -2.51 9.77 -9.87
C ARG A 42 -1.68 8.83 -10.72
N GLU A 43 -1.74 7.55 -10.40
CA GLU A 43 -1.01 6.49 -11.10
C GLU A 43 -2.00 5.37 -11.45
N ALA A 44 -1.89 4.77 -12.63
CA ALA A 44 -2.61 3.54 -12.91
C ALA A 44 -2.01 2.41 -12.05
N ALA A 45 -2.86 1.56 -11.49
CA ALA A 45 -2.44 0.38 -10.74
C ALA A 45 -3.25 -0.84 -11.18
N THR A 46 -2.59 -1.99 -11.25
CA THR A 46 -3.23 -3.28 -11.54
C THR A 46 -3.78 -3.88 -10.25
N GLY A 47 -5.07 -4.24 -10.27
CA GLY A 47 -5.82 -4.78 -9.15
C GLY A 47 -6.23 -6.24 -9.34
N LEU A 48 -7.22 -6.67 -8.55
CA LEU A 48 -7.78 -8.03 -8.61
C LEU A 48 -8.35 -8.33 -10.00
N HIS A 49 -8.10 -9.54 -10.49
CA HIS A 49 -8.45 -10.03 -11.83
C HIS A 49 -7.91 -9.14 -12.96
N GLY A 50 -6.76 -8.49 -12.75
CA GLY A 50 -6.13 -7.61 -13.74
C GLY A 50 -6.86 -6.28 -13.94
N ARG A 51 -7.89 -5.98 -13.13
CA ARG A 51 -8.65 -4.73 -13.24
C ARG A 51 -7.76 -3.54 -12.88
N THR A 52 -7.63 -2.59 -13.79
CA THR A 52 -6.88 -1.36 -13.53
C THR A 52 -7.75 -0.36 -12.77
N PHE A 53 -7.12 0.41 -11.89
CA PHE A 53 -7.76 1.52 -11.19
C PHE A 53 -6.78 2.68 -11.04
N THR A 54 -7.29 3.89 -10.81
CA THR A 54 -6.45 5.08 -10.57
C THR A 54 -6.11 5.18 -9.09
N LEU A 55 -4.88 4.83 -8.75
CA LEU A 55 -4.33 5.00 -7.42
C LEU A 55 -4.07 6.49 -7.15
N ARG A 56 -4.67 7.02 -6.09
CA ARG A 56 -4.53 8.42 -5.68
C ARG A 56 -3.70 8.48 -4.41
N THR A 57 -2.56 9.17 -4.48
CA THR A 57 -1.60 9.26 -3.36
C THR A 57 -1.30 10.72 -3.04
N LEU A 58 -1.35 11.09 -1.76
CA LEU A 58 -0.83 12.37 -1.28
C LEU A 58 0.70 12.23 -1.12
N PRO A 59 1.54 12.94 -1.88
CA PRO A 59 2.99 12.69 -1.89
C PRO A 59 3.71 13.31 -0.67
N VAL A 60 3.29 12.95 0.54
CA VAL A 60 3.84 13.44 1.81
C VAL A 60 4.40 12.26 2.60
N ARG A 61 5.72 12.17 2.69
CA ARG A 61 6.40 11.05 3.37
C ARG A 61 6.40 11.16 4.89
N ARG A 62 6.18 12.37 5.43
CA ARG A 62 6.13 12.59 6.88
C ARG A 62 4.99 11.75 7.46
N LEU A 63 5.27 10.99 8.52
CA LEU A 63 4.32 10.06 9.15
C LEU A 63 3.69 9.04 8.17
N ARG A 64 4.35 8.76 7.03
CA ARG A 64 3.85 7.87 5.98
C ARG A 64 2.44 8.25 5.49
N LEU A 65 2.17 9.55 5.41
CA LEU A 65 0.89 10.07 4.90
C LEU A 65 0.63 9.68 3.44
N ASP A 66 1.68 9.39 2.67
CA ASP A 66 1.61 8.77 1.35
C ASP A 66 0.93 7.41 1.39
N ALA A 67 1.31 6.52 2.31
CA ALA A 67 0.63 5.26 2.50
C ALA A 67 -0.81 5.49 3.01
N LEU A 68 -0.99 6.27 4.07
CA LEU A 68 -2.31 6.50 4.69
C LEU A 68 -3.32 7.12 3.70
N SER A 69 -2.87 7.94 2.77
CA SER A 69 -3.72 8.53 1.73
C SER A 69 -4.38 7.51 0.80
N ARG A 70 -3.87 6.26 0.77
CA ARG A 70 -4.40 5.16 -0.03
C ARG A 70 -5.48 4.34 0.69
N LEU A 71 -5.71 4.56 1.99
CA LEU A 71 -6.78 3.89 2.76
C LEU A 71 -8.18 3.98 2.13
N PRO A 72 -8.59 5.08 1.45
CA PRO A 72 -9.85 5.11 0.73
C PRO A 72 -9.99 4.01 -0.33
N HIS A 73 -8.89 3.56 -0.96
CA HIS A 73 -8.91 2.45 -1.92
C HIS A 73 -9.15 1.10 -1.24
N VAL A 74 -8.70 0.95 0.02
CA VAL A 74 -9.00 -0.24 0.84
C VAL A 74 -10.50 -0.26 1.18
N VAL A 75 -11.06 0.87 1.63
CA VAL A 75 -12.48 0.97 1.96
C VAL A 75 -13.34 0.71 0.72
N ARG A 76 -13.00 1.29 -0.45
CA ARG A 76 -13.69 1.04 -1.73
C ARG A 76 -13.52 -0.38 -2.28
N GLY A 77 -12.50 -1.10 -1.81
CA GLY A 77 -12.24 -2.48 -2.20
C GLY A 77 -11.44 -2.65 -3.48
N GLU A 78 -10.75 -1.61 -3.93
CA GLU A 78 -9.72 -1.67 -4.97
C GLU A 78 -8.43 -2.27 -4.40
N MET A 79 -8.15 -2.02 -3.11
CA MET A 79 -7.00 -2.55 -2.38
C MET A 79 -7.42 -3.36 -1.15
N SER A 80 -6.45 -4.07 -0.58
CA SER A 80 -6.48 -4.76 0.72
C SER A 80 -5.52 -4.06 1.69
N LEU A 81 -5.68 -4.24 3.00
CA LEU A 81 -4.69 -3.75 3.96
C LEU A 81 -3.35 -4.47 3.74
N VAL A 82 -3.39 -5.79 3.55
CA VAL A 82 -2.22 -6.63 3.29
C VAL A 82 -2.32 -7.26 1.92
N GLY A 83 -1.25 -7.15 1.13
CA GLY A 83 -1.18 -7.67 -0.23
C GLY A 83 0.11 -7.28 -0.96
N PRO A 84 0.32 -7.78 -2.18
CA PRO A 84 1.43 -7.37 -3.04
C PRO A 84 1.42 -5.84 -3.28
N ALA A 85 2.57 -5.23 -3.52
CA ALA A 85 2.60 -3.79 -3.80
C ALA A 85 1.72 -3.41 -5.02
N PRO A 86 1.05 -2.25 -5.04
CA PRO A 86 0.40 -1.81 -6.28
C PRO A 86 1.48 -1.51 -7.33
N LEU A 87 1.38 -2.16 -8.50
CA LEU A 87 2.25 -1.92 -9.65
C LEU A 87 1.46 -1.28 -10.80
N PRO A 88 2.07 -0.37 -11.58
CA PRO A 88 1.44 0.14 -12.78
C PRO A 88 1.42 -0.94 -13.88
N PRO A 89 0.42 -0.91 -14.78
CA PRO A 89 0.38 -1.80 -15.94
C PRO A 89 1.69 -1.74 -16.75
N GLY A 90 2.19 -2.90 -17.20
CA GLY A 90 3.45 -3.00 -17.95
C GLY A 90 4.74 -2.84 -17.13
N ALA A 91 4.66 -2.61 -15.80
CA ALA A 91 5.84 -2.72 -14.96
C ALA A 91 6.30 -4.19 -14.84
N PRO A 92 7.60 -4.45 -14.60
CA PRO A 92 8.10 -5.81 -14.37
C PRO A 92 7.28 -6.54 -13.29
N GLY A 93 6.70 -7.68 -13.65
CA GLY A 93 5.87 -8.51 -12.77
C GLY A 93 4.43 -8.01 -12.55
N ALA A 94 4.01 -6.89 -13.15
CA ALA A 94 2.63 -6.39 -13.04
C ALA A 94 1.61 -7.30 -13.72
N ASP A 95 2.01 -7.96 -14.82
CA ASP A 95 1.14 -8.82 -15.63
C ASP A 95 1.22 -10.29 -15.23
N ALA A 96 1.93 -10.61 -14.15
CA ALA A 96 2.00 -11.97 -13.65
C ALA A 96 0.62 -12.45 -13.18
N ALA A 97 0.13 -13.57 -13.72
CA ALA A 97 -1.21 -14.09 -13.47
C ALA A 97 -1.51 -14.29 -11.97
N TRP A 98 -0.51 -14.77 -11.20
CA TRP A 98 -0.64 -14.93 -9.75
C TRP A 98 -0.95 -13.61 -9.04
N ARG A 99 -0.43 -12.49 -9.52
CA ARG A 99 -0.64 -11.17 -8.88
C ARG A 99 -2.09 -10.73 -8.97
N HIS A 100 -2.80 -11.16 -10.01
CA HIS A 100 -4.19 -10.83 -10.25
C HIS A 100 -5.16 -11.69 -9.43
N LEU A 101 -4.67 -12.71 -8.70
CA LEU A 101 -5.49 -13.56 -7.84
C LEU A 101 -5.87 -12.88 -6.51
N VAL A 102 -5.14 -11.83 -6.13
CA VAL A 102 -5.39 -11.09 -4.89
C VAL A 102 -5.43 -9.58 -5.14
N LYS A 103 -5.99 -8.83 -4.18
CA LYS A 103 -5.93 -7.35 -4.23
C LYS A 103 -4.54 -6.86 -3.86
N PRO A 104 -4.04 -5.79 -4.50
CA PRO A 104 -2.83 -5.11 -4.04
C PRO A 104 -3.02 -4.58 -2.61
N GLY A 105 -1.94 -4.57 -1.86
CA GLY A 105 -1.89 -4.23 -0.45
C GLY A 105 -1.43 -2.81 -0.17
N LEU A 106 -1.93 -2.24 0.92
CA LEU A 106 -1.33 -1.05 1.54
C LEU A 106 0.06 -1.37 2.11
N THR A 107 0.18 -2.53 2.75
CA THR A 107 1.42 -3.16 3.21
C THR A 107 1.49 -4.59 2.68
N GLY A 108 2.63 -5.26 2.83
CA GLY A 108 2.87 -6.60 2.31
C GLY A 108 4.22 -7.15 2.74
N LEU A 109 4.49 -8.40 2.38
CA LEU A 109 5.72 -9.09 2.78
C LEU A 109 6.96 -8.37 2.24
N ALA A 110 6.95 -7.97 0.97
CA ALA A 110 8.02 -7.20 0.35
C ALA A 110 8.26 -5.86 1.07
N GLN A 111 7.20 -5.17 1.49
CA GLN A 111 7.29 -3.89 2.19
C GLN A 111 7.85 -4.04 3.61
N VAL A 112 7.49 -5.12 4.32
CA VAL A 112 7.98 -5.39 5.68
C VAL A 112 9.44 -5.86 5.68
N ARG A 113 9.86 -6.64 4.68
CA ARG A 113 11.25 -7.13 4.54
C ARG A 113 12.15 -6.17 3.76
N ARG A 114 11.62 -5.00 3.36
CA ARG A 114 12.36 -4.00 2.59
C ARG A 114 13.63 -3.58 3.34
N GLY A 115 14.77 -3.63 2.65
CA GLY A 115 16.07 -3.25 3.21
C GLY A 115 16.86 -4.40 3.82
N SER A 116 16.35 -5.64 3.74
CA SER A 116 17.16 -6.83 3.94
C SER A 116 18.22 -6.97 2.84
N ALA A 117 19.40 -7.50 3.22
CA ALA A 117 20.51 -7.76 2.30
C ALA A 117 20.50 -9.21 1.75
N LEU A 118 19.48 -10.01 2.10
CA LEU A 118 19.41 -11.40 1.71
C LEU A 118 18.99 -11.53 0.22
N PRO A 119 19.66 -12.40 -0.57
CA PRO A 119 19.37 -12.54 -2.01
C PRO A 119 17.92 -12.91 -2.33
N TRP A 120 17.26 -13.68 -1.46
CA TRP A 120 15.87 -14.12 -1.60
C TRP A 120 14.83 -13.09 -1.18
N ASP A 121 15.25 -11.88 -0.81
CA ASP A 121 14.34 -10.78 -0.44
C ASP A 121 14.02 -9.87 -1.63
N GLU A 122 14.06 -10.43 -2.83
CA GLU A 122 13.59 -9.79 -4.04
C GLU A 122 12.08 -9.49 -3.94
N PRO A 123 11.64 -8.23 -4.18
CA PRO A 123 10.26 -7.83 -3.96
C PRO A 123 9.23 -8.69 -4.71
N LEU A 124 9.51 -9.11 -5.95
CA LEU A 124 8.59 -9.93 -6.74
C LEU A 124 8.45 -11.34 -6.18
N LEU A 125 9.55 -11.97 -5.74
CA LEU A 125 9.52 -13.28 -5.11
C LEU A 125 8.79 -13.25 -3.76
N LEU A 126 8.99 -12.20 -2.96
CA LEU A 126 8.27 -12.01 -1.71
C LEU A 126 6.76 -11.77 -1.93
N ASP A 127 6.41 -10.99 -2.95
CA ASP A 127 5.01 -10.79 -3.33
C ASP A 127 4.38 -12.09 -3.80
N GLN A 128 5.07 -12.89 -4.63
CA GLN A 128 4.60 -14.19 -5.10
C GLN A 128 4.41 -15.16 -3.92
N HIS A 129 5.41 -15.27 -3.04
CA HIS A 129 5.33 -16.10 -1.85
C HIS A 129 4.14 -15.73 -0.96
N TYR A 130 3.88 -14.42 -0.81
CA TYR A 130 2.68 -13.96 -0.12
C TYR A 130 1.41 -14.44 -0.83
N VAL A 131 1.29 -14.30 -2.15
CA VAL A 131 0.10 -14.76 -2.88
C VAL A 131 -0.15 -16.25 -2.70
N GLU A 132 0.90 -17.07 -2.73
CA GLU A 132 0.79 -18.52 -2.57
C GLU A 132 0.40 -18.94 -1.14
N HIS A 133 0.80 -18.18 -0.12
CA HIS A 133 0.67 -18.58 1.30
C HIS A 133 -0.19 -17.62 2.14
N HIS A 134 -0.93 -16.70 1.50
CA HIS A 134 -1.71 -15.71 2.23
C HIS A 134 -2.83 -16.36 3.06
N GLY A 135 -3.03 -15.80 4.25
CA GLY A 135 -4.06 -16.23 5.18
C GLY A 135 -4.15 -15.23 6.33
N MET A 136 -5.20 -15.34 7.14
CA MET A 136 -5.47 -14.38 8.22
C MET A 136 -4.31 -14.27 9.23
N GLY A 137 -3.62 -15.37 9.53
CA GLY A 137 -2.45 -15.37 10.42
C GLY A 137 -1.27 -14.60 9.86
N LEU A 138 -0.94 -14.80 8.57
CA LEU A 138 0.13 -14.06 7.90
C LEU A 138 -0.22 -12.56 7.79
N ASP A 139 -1.47 -12.24 7.46
CA ASP A 139 -1.96 -10.87 7.41
C ASP A 139 -1.80 -10.17 8.76
N ALA A 140 -2.24 -10.80 9.85
CA ALA A 140 -2.10 -10.27 11.20
C ALA A 140 -0.62 -10.05 11.56
N ALA A 141 0.25 -11.02 11.27
CA ALA A 141 1.69 -10.89 11.51
C ALA A 141 2.32 -9.72 10.73
N LEU A 142 1.91 -9.52 9.47
CA LEU A 142 2.37 -8.41 8.64
C LEU A 142 1.84 -7.06 9.14
N LEU A 143 0.57 -6.98 9.53
CA LEU A 143 -0.01 -5.77 10.14
C LEU A 143 0.71 -5.39 11.44
N LEU A 144 1.02 -6.35 12.31
CA LEU A 144 1.74 -6.09 13.56
C LEU A 144 3.18 -5.60 13.33
N ARG A 145 3.84 -6.05 12.26
CA ARG A 145 5.19 -5.60 11.87
C ARG A 145 5.20 -4.26 11.13
N THR A 146 4.09 -3.90 10.51
CA THR A 146 3.98 -2.72 9.64
C THR A 146 4.31 -1.40 10.37
N PRO A 147 3.83 -1.10 11.58
CA PRO A 147 4.22 0.12 12.30
C PRO A 147 5.73 0.28 12.44
N ARG A 148 6.47 -0.81 12.69
CA ARG A 148 7.94 -0.79 12.76
C ARG A 148 8.59 -0.54 11.39
N ALA A 149 8.02 -1.10 10.31
CA ALA A 149 8.47 -0.84 8.94
C ALA A 149 8.06 0.56 8.41
N LEU A 150 7.03 1.17 9.00
CA LEU A 150 6.58 2.53 8.69
C LEU A 150 7.39 3.59 9.44
N ILE A 151 7.78 3.32 10.69
CA ILE A 151 8.52 4.23 11.60
C ILE A 151 10.05 4.01 11.48
N GLY A 152 10.48 2.83 11.02
CA GLY A 152 11.89 2.46 10.87
C GLY A 152 12.62 3.24 9.79
N THR A 153 13.22 4.36 10.22
CA THR A 153 14.38 5.08 9.65
C THR A 153 14.32 5.55 8.18
N PRO A 154 14.52 6.85 7.90
CA PRO A 154 14.89 7.32 6.57
C PRO A 154 16.31 6.82 6.25
N ARG A 155 16.46 5.73 5.50
CA ARG A 155 17.77 5.39 4.92
C ARG A 155 18.06 6.28 3.72
N ARG A 156 18.80 7.35 4.03
CA ARG A 156 19.91 7.99 3.30
C ARG A 156 19.97 7.67 1.79
N ARG A 157 19.86 8.72 0.96
CA ARG A 157 20.32 8.74 -0.44
C ARG A 157 21.70 8.07 -0.52
N GLY A 158 21.77 6.92 -1.19
CA GLY A 158 23.00 6.43 -1.79
C GLY A 158 23.16 7.15 -3.12
N ARG A 159 24.22 7.96 -3.18
CA ARG A 159 24.89 8.66 -4.29
C ARG A 159 24.27 8.54 -5.68
#